data_AF-A0A4Q3FSQ0-F1
#
_entry.id   AF-A0A4Q3FSQ0-F1
#
_cell.length_a   1.000
_cell.length_b   1.000
_cell.length_c   1.000
_cell.angle_alpha   90.00
_cell.angle_beta   90.00
_cell.angle_gamma   90.00
#
_symmetry.space_group_name_H-M   'P 1'
#
loop_
_entity.id
_entity.type
_entity.pdbx_description
1 polymer ?
#
loop_
_entity_poly.entity_id
_entity_poly.type
_entity_poly.pdbx_seq_one_letter_code
_entity_poly.pdbx_strand_id
1 'polypeptide(L)' 'MTDSFDFSESEFFDRLYAFGEKISKMPEFKQARGVKHFIYVNRTNFGLYNILHELKAEVKTNTYRPHVLLEY' A
#
# COMPACT_ATOMS: atom_id res chain seq x y z
N MET A 1 14.78 -3.59 -9.99
CA MET A 1 13.90 -2.88 -9.04
C MET A 1 13.69 -1.49 -9.61
N THR A 2 12.45 -1.02 -9.71
CA THR A 2 12.14 0.34 -10.17
C THR A 2 12.28 1.32 -9.00
N ASP A 3 12.97 2.44 -9.25
CA ASP A 3 13.23 3.49 -8.24
C ASP A 3 12.03 4.44 -8.02
N SER A 4 11.05 4.37 -8.92
CA SER A 4 9.80 5.12 -8.87
C SER A 4 8.60 4.20 -9.03
N PHE A 5 7.44 4.72 -8.64
CA PHE A 5 6.14 4.11 -8.84
C PHE A 5 5.17 5.16 -9.40
N ASP A 6 4.48 4.80 -10.48
CA ASP A 6 3.47 5.63 -11.13
C ASP A 6 2.08 5.29 -10.57
N PHE A 7 1.46 6.25 -9.88
CA PHE A 7 0.10 6.09 -9.35
C PHE A 7 -0.99 6.39 -10.38
N SER A 8 -0.68 6.80 -11.61
CA SER A 8 -1.68 7.05 -12.65
C SER A 8 -2.26 5.77 -13.27
N GLU A 9 -1.56 4.64 -13.12
CA GLU A 9 -1.93 3.32 -13.64
C GLU A 9 -3.17 2.74 -12.92
N SER A 10 -4.31 2.64 -13.63
CA SER A 10 -5.57 2.16 -13.05
C SER A 10 -5.54 0.68 -12.65
N GLU A 11 -4.71 -0.13 -13.32
CA GLU A 11 -4.61 -1.57 -13.07
C GLU A 11 -4.17 -1.90 -11.62
N PHE A 12 -3.33 -1.04 -11.03
CA PHE A 12 -2.95 -1.16 -9.62
C PHE A 12 -4.16 -0.98 -8.70
N PHE A 13 -4.99 0.02 -8.97
CA PHE A 13 -6.18 0.33 -8.18
C PHE A 13 -7.26 -0.74 -8.33
N ASP A 14 -7.48 -1.25 -9.54
CA ASP A 14 -8.41 -2.36 -9.78
C ASP A 14 -8.05 -3.60 -8.94
N ARG A 15 -6.75 -3.96 -8.91
CA ARG A 15 -6.26 -5.04 -8.05
C ARG A 15 -6.39 -4.71 -6.56
N LEU A 16 -6.12 -3.48 -6.17
CA LEU A 16 -6.23 -3.02 -4.78
C LEU A 16 -7.68 -3.09 -4.28
N TYR A 17 -8.66 -2.67 -5.10
CA TYR A 17 -10.08 -2.77 -4.80
C TYR A 17 -10.54 -4.23 -4.71
N ALA A 18 -10.17 -5.07 -5.68
CA ALA A 18 -10.51 -6.49 -5.68
C ALA A 18 -9.94 -7.21 -4.43
N PHE A 19 -8.71 -6.84 -4.04
CA PHE A 19 -8.09 -7.35 -2.82
C PHE A 19 -8.84 -6.88 -1.56
N GLY A 20 -9.16 -5.58 -1.46
CA GLY A 20 -9.92 -5.01 -0.34
C GLY A 20 -11.30 -5.66 -0.18
N GLU A 21 -12.01 -5.88 -1.27
CA GLU A 21 -13.28 -6.62 -1.28
C GLU A 21 -13.12 -8.04 -0.73
N LYS A 22 -12.15 -8.79 -1.25
CA LYS A 22 -11.87 -10.18 -0.81
C LYS A 22 -11.59 -10.24 0.69
N ILE A 23 -10.77 -9.32 1.19
CA ILE A 23 -10.40 -9.24 2.61
C ILE A 23 -11.61 -8.89 3.48
N SER A 24 -12.47 -7.94 3.07
CA SER A 24 -13.67 -7.56 3.82
C SER A 24 -14.67 -8.71 4.01
N LYS A 25 -14.68 -9.67 3.08
CA LYS A 25 -15.55 -10.85 3.08
C LYS A 25 -14.97 -12.00 3.91
N MET A 26 -13.69 -11.94 4.29
CA MET A 26 -13.00 -13.00 5.04
C MET A 26 -13.11 -12.81 6.57
N PRO A 27 -13.65 -13.80 7.33
CA PRO A 27 -13.85 -13.67 8.77
C PRO A 27 -12.56 -13.46 9.58
N GLU A 28 -11.45 -14.04 9.12
CA GLU A 28 -10.12 -13.96 9.74
C GLU A 28 -9.53 -12.52 9.76
N PHE A 29 -10.01 -11.64 8.89
CA PHE A 29 -9.59 -10.23 8.82
C PHE A 29 -10.50 -9.28 9.61
N LYS A 30 -11.51 -9.79 10.32
CA LYS A 30 -12.37 -8.98 11.22
C LYS A 30 -11.67 -8.59 12.53
N GLN A 31 -10.52 -9.20 12.85
CA GLN A 31 -9.70 -8.78 13.97
C GLN A 31 -8.71 -7.69 13.54
N ALA A 32 -8.79 -6.53 14.19
CA ALA A 32 -8.01 -5.34 13.84
C ALA A 32 -6.48 -5.45 14.07
N ARG A 33 -5.99 -6.57 14.64
CA ARG A 33 -4.58 -6.79 14.97
C ARG A 33 -4.18 -8.23 14.69
N GLY A 34 -3.18 -8.44 13.82
CA GLY A 34 -2.48 -9.73 13.71
C GLY A 34 -2.22 -10.26 12.30
N VAL A 35 -2.91 -9.77 11.26
CA VAL A 35 -2.71 -10.27 9.89
C VAL A 35 -1.66 -9.44 9.18
N LYS A 36 -0.58 -10.08 8.72
CA LYS A 36 0.63 -9.48 8.11
C LYS A 36 0.35 -8.49 6.96
N HIS A 37 -0.83 -8.57 6.35
CA HIS A 37 -1.26 -7.72 5.21
C HIS A 37 -2.16 -6.54 5.59
N PHE A 38 -2.44 -6.34 6.88
CA PHE A 38 -3.37 -5.29 7.34
C PHE A 38 -2.89 -3.86 7.04
N ILE A 39 -1.57 -3.66 6.88
CA ILE A 39 -0.99 -2.34 6.60
C ILE A 39 -1.48 -1.75 5.26
N TYR A 40 -1.78 -2.59 4.26
CA TYR A 40 -2.26 -2.14 2.94
C TYR A 40 -3.80 -1.96 2.88
N VAL A 41 -4.52 -2.43 3.89
CA VAL A 41 -5.99 -2.29 4.01
C VAL A 41 -6.36 -1.20 5.02
N ASN A 42 -5.39 -0.67 5.76
CA ASN A 42 -5.66 0.40 6.71
C ASN A 42 -6.11 1.67 5.95
N ARG A 43 -7.26 2.23 6.35
CA ARG A 43 -7.99 3.29 5.61
C ARG A 43 -7.10 4.48 5.23
N THR A 44 -6.10 4.79 6.05
CA THR A 44 -5.14 5.88 5.80
C THR A 44 -4.32 5.66 4.54
N ASN A 45 -3.75 4.48 4.34
CA ASN A 45 -2.93 4.19 3.15
C ASN A 45 -3.80 4.16 1.90
N PHE A 46 -5.02 3.64 2.02
CA PHE A 46 -5.99 3.63 0.94
C PHE A 46 -6.37 5.05 0.49
N GLY A 47 -6.66 5.95 1.44
CA GLY A 47 -6.92 7.35 1.17
C GLY A 47 -5.73 8.05 0.51
N LEU A 48 -4.52 7.80 1.01
CA LEU A 48 -3.29 8.34 0.42
C LEU A 48 -3.12 7.88 -1.04
N TYR A 49 -3.27 6.59 -1.32
CA TYR A 49 -3.10 6.08 -2.69
C TYR A 49 -4.15 6.66 -3.64
N ASN A 50 -5.40 6.82 -3.21
CA ASN A 50 -6.43 7.47 -4.03
C ASN A 50 -6.06 8.92 -4.35
N ILE A 51 -5.58 9.69 -3.36
CA ILE A 51 -5.13 11.08 -3.60
C ILE A 51 -3.98 11.11 -4.63
N LEU A 52 -3.01 10.19 -4.50
CA LEU A 52 -1.90 10.10 -5.45
C LEU A 52 -2.35 9.70 -6.86
N HIS A 53 -3.38 8.86 -6.98
CA HIS A 53 -3.98 8.48 -8.26
C HIS A 53 -4.67 9.65 -8.96
N GLU A 54 -5.51 10.38 -8.21
CA GLU A 54 -6.20 11.56 -8.73
C GLU A 54 -5.22 12.64 -9.20
N LEU A 55 -4.10 12.77 -8.49
CA LEU A 55 -3.00 13.67 -8.86
C LEU A 55 -2.10 13.13 -9.98
N LYS A 56 -2.28 11.87 -10.41
CA LYS A 56 -1.42 11.17 -11.37
C LYS A 56 0.06 11.24 -10.98
N ALA A 57 0.34 11.03 -9.70
CA ALA A 57 1.65 11.24 -9.13
C ALA A 57 2.62 10.11 -9.49
N GLU A 58 3.85 10.47 -9.88
CA GLU A 58 4.99 9.55 -9.91
C GLU A 58 5.85 9.78 -8.66
N VAL A 59 6.07 8.75 -7.85
CA VAL A 59 6.75 8.84 -6.55
C VAL A 59 8.05 8.04 -6.57
N LYS A 60 9.17 8.67 -6.18
CA LYS A 60 10.44 7.98 -5.96
C LYS A 60 10.42 7.19 -4.64
N THR A 61 10.49 5.87 -4.74
CA THR A 61 10.36 4.93 -3.61
C THR A 61 11.68 4.60 -2.93
N ASN A 62 12.81 4.98 -3.54
CA ASN A 62 14.16 4.70 -3.05
C ASN A 62 14.78 5.81 -2.18
N THR A 63 13.99 6.81 -1.81
CA THR A 63 14.46 8.01 -1.09
C THR A 63 14.71 7.76 0.40
N TYR A 64 14.01 6.78 0.99
CA TYR A 64 14.27 6.35 2.37
C TYR A 64 15.34 5.25 2.39
N ARG A 65 16.46 5.52 3.07
CA ARG A 65 17.50 4.52 3.37
C ARG A 65 17.58 4.36 4.88
N PRO A 66 17.15 3.22 5.44
CA PRO A 66 17.27 3.00 6.87
C PRO A 66 18.76 2.96 7.25
N HIS A 67 19.18 3.84 8.15
CA HIS A 67 20.48 3.75 8.80
C HIS A 67 20.40 2.64 9.86
N VAL A 68 20.59 1.39 9.42
CA VAL A 68 20.72 0.29 10.36
C VAL A 68 22.14 0.38 10.94
N LEU A 69 22.25 0.83 12.20
CA LEU A 69 23.50 0.67 12.96
C LEU A 69 23.66 -0.84 13.18
N LEU A 70 24.49 -1.47 12.36
CA LEU A 70 24.95 -2.83 12.62
C LEU A 70 25.97 -2.75 13.76
N GLU A 71 25.52 -3.03 14.99
CA GLU A 71 26.43 -3.33 16.09
C GLU A 71 27.08 -4.69 15.80
N TYR A 72 28.41 -4.69 15.61
CA TYR A 72 29.26 -5.87 15.53
C TYR A 72 29.77 -6.22 16.93
#